data_AF-A0A3D0X6W4-F1
#
_entry.id   AF-A0A3D0X6W4-F1
#
_cell.length_a   1.000
_cell.length_b   1.000
_cell.length_c   1.000
_cell.angle_alpha   90.00
_cell.angle_beta   90.00
_cell.angle_gamma   90.00
#
_symmetry.space_group_name_H-M   'P 1'
#
loop_
_entity.id
_entity.type
_entity.pdbx_description
1 polymer ?
#
loop_
_entity_poly.entity_id
_entity_poly.type
_entity_poly.pdbx_seq_one_letter_code
_entity_poly.pdbx_strand_id
1 'polypeptide(L)' 'NTVFAQVIAGMDVVDKIAGTKVDENYKPAENIVIESIEVKEYSSADATTAAQQQTTAQPTT' A
#
# COMPACT_ATOMS: atom_id res chain seq x y z
N ASN A 1 -12.96 14.65 3.26
CA ASN A 1 -12.18 13.48 2.78
C ASN A 1 -12.79 12.23 3.37
N THR A 2 -13.24 11.32 2.52
CA THR A 2 -13.83 10.04 2.94
C THR A 2 -12.87 8.93 2.58
N VAL A 3 -12.50 8.11 3.55
CA VAL A 3 -11.67 6.93 3.33
C VAL A 3 -12.57 5.83 2.76
N PHE A 4 -12.25 5.32 1.58
CA PHE A 4 -13.06 4.31 0.88
C PHE A 4 -12.36 2.94 0.78
N ALA A 5 -11.06 2.85 1.07
CA ALA A 5 -10.29 1.61 1.00
C ALA A 5 -9.03 1.67 1.90
N GLN A 6 -8.43 0.51 2.13
CA GLN A 6 -7.19 0.34 2.89
C GLN A 6 -6.29 -0.68 2.17
N VAL A 7 -4.97 -0.45 2.21
CA VAL A 7 -3.97 -1.36 1.63
C VAL A 7 -3.69 -2.46 2.65
N ILE A 8 -4.12 -3.69 2.34
CA ILE A 8 -3.93 -4.86 3.22
C ILE A 8 -2.64 -5.64 2.94
N ALA A 9 -2.02 -5.42 1.77
CA ALA A 9 -0.77 -6.03 1.35
C ALA A 9 -0.06 -5.12 0.35
N GLY A 10 1.28 -5.17 0.30
CA GLY A 10 2.07 -4.41 -0.67
C GLY A 10 2.34 -2.94 -0.27
N MET A 11 2.37 -2.63 1.03
CA MET A 11 2.73 -1.28 1.51
C MET A 11 4.15 -0.88 1.05
N ASP A 12 5.03 -1.85 0.87
CA ASP A 12 6.38 -1.63 0.35
C ASP A 12 6.38 -1.03 -1.08
N VAL A 13 5.39 -1.40 -1.91
CA VAL A 13 5.21 -0.83 -3.26
C VAL A 13 4.70 0.60 -3.15
N VAL A 14 3.75 0.85 -2.25
CA VAL A 14 3.22 2.19 -1.99
C VAL A 14 4.33 3.13 -1.50
N ASP A 15 5.18 2.67 -0.59
CA ASP A 15 6.33 3.42 -0.10
C ASP A 15 7.35 3.73 -1.21
N LYS A 16 7.63 2.74 -2.08
CA LYS A 16 8.50 2.95 -3.26
C LYS A 16 7.94 4.00 -4.20
N ILE A 17 6.62 4.00 -4.44
CA ILE A 17 5.94 4.99 -5.27
C ILE A 17 6.04 6.38 -4.63
N ALA A 18 5.82 6.48 -3.33
CA ALA A 18 5.93 7.74 -2.59
C ALA A 18 7.36 8.30 -2.58
N GLY A 19 8.37 7.43 -2.65
CA GLY A 19 9.78 7.81 -2.75
C GLY A 19 10.27 8.18 -4.17
N THR A 20 9.43 8.08 -5.20
CA THR A 20 9.83 8.44 -6.56
C THR A 20 10.12 9.94 -6.69
N LYS A 21 11.08 10.29 -7.54
CA LYS A 21 11.40 11.69 -7.81
C LYS A 21 10.20 12.37 -8.46
N VAL A 22 9.80 13.52 -7.93
CA VAL A 22 8.72 14.34 -8.49
C VAL A 22 9.27 15.64 -9.09
N ASP A 23 8.51 16.23 -10.01
CA ASP A 23 8.76 17.57 -10.54
C ASP A 23 8.14 18.66 -9.64
N GLU A 24 8.24 19.93 -10.07
CA GLU A 24 7.71 21.09 -9.35
C GLU A 24 6.18 21.06 -9.17
N ASN A 25 5.46 20.26 -9.97
CA ASN A 25 4.02 20.08 -9.91
C ASN A 25 3.60 18.82 -9.13
N TYR A 26 4.54 18.20 -8.40
CA TYR A 26 4.34 16.92 -7.70
C TYR A 26 3.99 15.75 -8.62
N LYS A 27 4.35 15.84 -9.91
CA LYS A 27 4.19 14.72 -10.84
C LYS A 27 5.43 13.83 -10.76
N PRO A 28 5.27 12.49 -10.65
CA PRO A 28 6.39 11.57 -10.77
C PRO A 28 7.17 11.80 -12.08
N ALA A 29 8.50 11.83 -11.96
CA ALA A 29 9.42 12.00 -13.09
C ALA A 29 9.30 10.86 -14.10
N GLU A 30 8.96 9.66 -13.62
CA GLU A 30 8.61 8.49 -14.43
C GLU A 30 7.12 8.19 -14.28
N ASN A 31 6.44 7.87 -15.39
CA ASN A 31 5.02 7.55 -15.35
C ASN A 31 4.79 6.20 -14.65
N ILE A 32 3.92 6.21 -13.63
CA ILE A 32 3.49 5.00 -12.93
C ILE A 32 2.17 4.56 -13.56
N VAL A 33 2.21 3.45 -14.31
CA VAL A 33 1.06 2.92 -15.05
C VAL A 33 0.60 1.61 -14.41
N ILE A 34 -0.70 1.48 -14.17
CA ILE A 34 -1.31 0.22 -13.74
C ILE A 34 -1.58 -0.61 -14.99
N GLU A 35 -0.81 -1.69 -15.19
CA GLU A 35 -0.94 -2.54 -16.38
C GLU A 35 -2.19 -3.44 -16.33
N SER A 36 -2.57 -3.88 -15.13
CA SER A 36 -3.70 -4.80 -14.93
C SER A 36 -4.33 -4.64 -13.56
N ILE A 37 -5.64 -4.85 -13.49
CA ILE A 37 -6.40 -4.86 -12.23
C ILE A 37 -7.22 -6.15 -12.20
N GLU A 38 -7.16 -6.86 -11.08
CA GLU A 38 -8.00 -8.02 -10.81
C GLU A 38 -8.92 -7.71 -9.63
N VAL A 39 -10.24 -7.84 -9.83
CA VAL A 39 -11.24 -7.60 -8.79
C VAL A 39 -11.66 -8.95 -8.23
N LYS A 40 -11.41 -9.15 -6.93
CA LYS A 40 -11.79 -10.37 -6.20
C LYS A 40 -12.79 -10.04 -5.11
N GLU A 41 -13.60 -11.03 -4.75
CA GLU A 41 -14.34 -10.97 -3.50
C GLU A 41 -13.36 -10.97 -2.33
N TYR A 42 -13.48 -9.97 -1.47
CA TYR A 42 -12.68 -9.89 -0.26
C TYR A 42 -13.34 -10.73 0.83
N SER A 43 -12.63 -11.75 1.32
CA SER A 43 -13.00 -12.49 2.52
C SER A 43 -12.05 -12.13 3.66
N SER A 44 -12.59 -11.89 4.85
CA SER A 44 -11.79 -11.58 6.05
C SER A 44 -10.86 -12.72 6.48
N ALA A 45 -11.07 -13.93 5.95
CA ALA A 45 -10.13 -15.04 6.07
C ALA A 45 -8.78 -14.74 5.40
N ASP A 46 -8.78 -14.04 4.25
CA ASP A 46 -7.57 -13.71 3.49
C ASP A 46 -6.73 -12.61 4.17
N ALA A 47 -7.39 -11.66 4.84
CA ALA A 47 -6.73 -10.59 5.58
C ALA A 47 -5.99 -11.07 6.84
N THR A 48 -6.41 -12.21 7.40
CA THR A 48 -5.77 -12.80 8.58
C THR A 48 -4.35 -13.30 8.25
N THR A 49 -4.09 -13.67 7.01
CA THR A 49 -2.76 -14.09 6.53
C THR A 49 -1.77 -12.93 6.43
N ALA A 50 -2.24 -11.69 6.28
CA ALA A 50 -1.39 -10.49 6.21
C ALA A 50 -1.06 -9.88 7.60
N ALA A 51 -1.91 -10.12 8.61
CA ALA A 51 -1.71 -9.56 9.96
C ALA A 51 -0.64 -10.28 10.81
N GLN A 52 -0.17 -11.46 10.40
CA GLN A 52 0.84 -12.23 11.16
C GLN A 52 2.29 -11.77 10.94
N GLN A 53 2.55 -10.73 10.16
CA GLN A 53 3.92 -10.21 9.94
C GLN A 53 4.15 -8.79 10.50
N GLN A 54 3.22 -8.25 11.30
CA GLN A 54 3.42 -6.97 11.99
C GLN A 54 3.00 -7.04 13.46
N THR A 55 3.56 -7.99 14.21
CA THR A 55 3.60 -7.98 15.69
C THR A 55 4.93 -8.53 16.18
N THR A 56 5.98 -7.73 16.09
CA THR A 56 7.15 -7.64 17.01
C THR A 56 7.95 -6.43 16.50
N ALA A 57 7.98 -5.26 17.11
CA ALA A 57 8.28 -4.99 18.50
C ALA A 57 7.67 -3.64 18.91
N GLN A 58 6.93 -3.64 20.01
CA GLN A 58 6.92 -2.50 20.90
C GLN A 58 8.18 -2.59 21.78
N PRO A 59 8.75 -1.46 22.23
CA PRO A 59 8.72 -1.27 23.67
C PRO A 59 8.31 0.15 24.06
N THR A 60 7.43 0.16 25.05
CA THR A 60 7.19 1.25 26.00
C THR A 60 8.49 1.76 26.62
N THR A 61 8.69 3.08 26.65
CA THR A 61 9.08 3.92 27.81
C THR A 61 9.11 5.38 27.36
#